data_AF-A0A350PL65-F1
#
_entry.id   AF-A0A350PL65-F1
#
_cell.length_a   1.000
_cell.length_b   1.000
_cell.length_c   1.000
_cell.angle_alpha   90.00
_cell.angle_beta   90.00
_cell.angle_gamma   90.00
#
_symmetry.space_group_name_H-M   'P 1'
#
loop_
_entity.id
_entity.type
_entity.pdbx_description
1 polymer ?
#
loop_
_entity_poly.entity_id
_entity_poly.type
_entity_poly.pdbx_seq_one_letter_code
_entity_poly.pdbx_strand_id
1 'polypeptide(L)'
;GFKRGDIILGIDGSGLTTANFLQLFYSERNSVRYSLGSYDPEAQTIFFADSNVTVEQGELDLNPVVYSDIIEQNNDKVGYILYASFNSGESAKYNDSLDVVLQEMKSQGISELIIDLRYNE
;
A
#
# COMPACT_ATOMS: atom_id res chain seq x y z
N GLY A 1 3.04 -6.66 9.56
CA GLY A 1 2.56 -5.34 9.10
C GLY A 1 1.30 -5.51 8.29
N PHE A 2 0.65 -4.41 7.94
CA PHE A 2 -0.56 -4.42 7.10
C PHE A 2 -0.30 -4.98 5.71
N LYS A 3 -1.35 -5.56 5.11
CA LYS A 3 -1.44 -5.94 3.71
C LYS A 3 -2.70 -5.35 3.10
N ARG A 4 -2.66 -5.11 1.79
CA ARG A 4 -3.85 -4.70 1.05
C ARG A 4 -4.94 -5.75 1.22
N GLY A 5 -6.14 -5.31 1.59
CA GLY A 5 -7.28 -6.18 1.88
C GLY A 5 -7.50 -6.45 3.36
N ASP A 6 -6.56 -6.07 4.25
CA ASP A 6 -6.81 -6.11 5.69
C ASP A 6 -7.98 -5.20 6.06
N ILE A 7 -8.86 -5.70 6.92
CA ILE A 7 -10.01 -4.97 7.44
C ILE A 7 -9.68 -4.50 8.85
N ILE A 8 -9.83 -3.21 9.14
CA ILE A 8 -9.66 -2.66 10.49
C ILE A 8 -11.05 -2.57 11.14
N LEU A 9 -11.21 -3.17 12.32
CA LEU A 9 -12.45 -3.12 13.09
C LEU A 9 -12.30 -2.44 14.45
N GLY A 10 -11.07 -2.20 14.92
CA GLY A 10 -10.84 -1.49 16.16
C GLY A 10 -9.50 -0.78 16.21
N ILE A 11 -9.45 0.25 17.04
CA ILE A 11 -8.26 1.05 17.31
C ILE A 11 -8.13 1.20 18.83
N ASP A 12 -6.96 0.85 19.37
CA ASP A 12 -6.62 0.91 20.80
C ASP A 12 -7.68 0.27 21.70
N GLY A 13 -8.19 -0.89 21.28
CA GLY A 13 -9.20 -1.65 22.00
C GLY A 13 -10.64 -1.14 21.85
N SER A 14 -10.84 -0.02 21.14
CA SER A 14 -12.18 0.51 20.83
C SER A 14 -12.65 0.01 19.47
N GLY A 15 -13.84 -0.60 19.43
CA GLY A 15 -14.49 -0.97 18.17
C GLY A 15 -14.85 0.27 17.34
N LEU A 16 -14.61 0.21 16.03
CA LEU A 16 -14.94 1.28 15.09
C LEU A 16 -16.46 1.37 14.91
N THR A 17 -16.95 2.61 14.90
CA THR A 17 -18.31 3.00 14.60
C THR A 17 -18.29 4.21 13.68
N THR A 18 -19.39 4.48 12.99
CA THR A 18 -19.53 5.69 12.15
C THR A 18 -19.40 7.00 12.95
N ALA A 19 -19.57 6.95 14.28
CA ALA A 19 -19.43 8.11 15.16
C ALA A 19 -17.99 8.34 15.66
N ASN A 20 -17.19 7.29 15.84
CA ASN A 20 -15.86 7.40 16.48
C ASN A 20 -14.67 7.23 15.53
N PHE A 21 -14.86 6.72 14.30
CA PHE A 21 -13.73 6.31 13.46
C PHE A 21 -12.77 7.46 13.14
N LEU A 22 -13.27 8.65 12.76
CA LEU A 22 -12.42 9.81 12.47
C LEU A 22 -11.58 10.20 13.70
N GLN A 23 -12.23 10.31 14.86
CA GLN A 23 -11.53 10.64 16.10
C GLN A 23 -10.45 9.60 16.41
N LEU A 24 -10.75 8.32 16.26
CA LEU A 24 -9.81 7.23 16.55
C LEU A 24 -8.65 7.16 15.54
N PHE A 25 -8.85 7.49 14.27
CA PHE A 25 -7.76 7.50 13.27
C PHE A 25 -6.86 8.74 13.41
N TYR A 26 -7.41 9.89 13.78
CA TYR A 26 -6.66 11.16 13.79
C TYR A 26 -6.22 11.63 15.19
N SER A 27 -6.40 10.82 16.24
CA SER A 27 -5.82 11.21 17.54
C SER A 27 -4.30 11.09 17.49
N GLU A 28 -3.61 12.10 18.02
CA GLU A 28 -2.15 12.09 18.13
C GLU A 28 -1.70 11.04 19.15
N ARG A 29 -0.93 10.05 18.68
CA ARG A 29 -0.36 8.96 19.51
C ARG A 29 1.00 8.54 18.92
N ASN A 30 1.91 8.15 19.80
CA ASN A 30 3.22 7.61 19.39
C ASN A 30 3.13 6.14 18.94
N SER A 31 2.10 5.41 19.39
CA SER A 31 1.86 4.01 19.06
C SER A 31 0.36 3.78 18.95
N VAL A 32 -0.08 3.01 17.96
CA VAL A 32 -1.48 2.68 17.71
C VAL A 32 -1.63 1.18 17.49
N ARG A 33 -2.52 0.54 18.25
CA ARG A 33 -2.88 -0.87 18.05
C ARG A 33 -4.17 -0.99 17.27
N TYR A 34 -4.08 -1.59 16.09
CA TYR A 34 -5.23 -1.89 15.23
C TYR A 34 -5.69 -3.34 15.44
N SER A 35 -6.98 -3.52 15.70
CA SER A 35 -7.63 -4.83 15.73
C SER A 35 -8.23 -5.14 14.36
N LEU A 36 -7.86 -6.29 13.80
CA LEU A 36 -8.23 -6.66 12.45
C LEU A 36 -9.56 -7.42 12.39
N GLY A 37 -10.19 -7.37 11.23
CA GLY A 37 -11.37 -8.14 10.88
C GLY A 37 -11.07 -9.26 9.89
N SER A 38 -11.94 -10.25 9.86
CA SER A 38 -12.01 -11.27 8.82
C SER A 38 -13.39 -11.27 8.19
N TYR A 39 -13.44 -11.55 6.89
CA TYR A 39 -14.68 -11.65 6.13
C TYR A 39 -15.09 -13.12 6.00
N ASP A 40 -16.31 -13.44 6.41
CA ASP A 40 -16.97 -14.71 6.15
C ASP A 40 -17.81 -14.59 4.86
N PRO A 41 -17.45 -15.27 3.76
CA PRO A 41 -18.19 -15.20 2.52
C PRO A 41 -19.54 -15.95 2.57
N GLU A 42 -19.69 -16.97 3.41
CA GLU A 42 -20.93 -17.74 3.53
C GLU A 42 -21.99 -16.95 4.31
N ALA A 43 -21.58 -16.38 5.44
CA ALA A 43 -22.46 -15.53 6.26
C ALA A 43 -22.59 -14.10 5.70
N GLN A 44 -21.72 -13.70 4.78
CA GLN A 44 -21.58 -12.33 4.28
C GLN A 44 -21.36 -11.31 5.42
N THR A 45 -20.62 -11.71 6.45
CA THR A 45 -20.35 -10.88 7.63
C THR A 45 -18.87 -10.62 7.83
N ILE A 46 -18.56 -9.49 8.47
CA ILE A 46 -17.21 -9.19 8.95
C ILE A 46 -17.23 -9.32 10.48
N PHE A 47 -16.25 -10.00 11.05
CA PHE A 47 -16.08 -10.20 12.48
C PHE A 47 -14.65 -9.94 12.91
N PHE A 48 -14.42 -9.72 14.21
CA PHE A 48 -13.07 -9.56 14.75
C PHE A 48 -12.24 -10.81 14.54
N ALA A 49 -11.07 -10.65 13.94
CA ALA A 49 -10.04 -11.67 13.90
C ALA A 49 -9.25 -11.68 15.22
N ASP A 50 -8.63 -12.82 15.54
CA ASP A 50 -7.67 -12.90 16.65
C ASP A 50 -6.27 -12.42 16.20
N SER A 51 -6.23 -11.23 15.60
CA SER A 51 -5.00 -10.63 15.09
C SER A 51 -5.02 -9.11 15.26
N ASN A 52 -3.85 -8.56 15.57
CA ASN A 52 -3.66 -7.13 15.76
C ASN A 52 -2.35 -6.70 15.11
N VAL A 53 -2.30 -5.43 14.69
CA VAL A 53 -1.10 -4.78 14.18
C VAL A 53 -0.84 -3.55 15.01
N THR A 54 0.34 -3.45 15.61
CA THR A 54 0.79 -2.22 16.28
C THR A 54 1.67 -1.44 15.31
N VAL A 55 1.41 -0.14 15.21
CA VAL A 55 2.18 0.80 14.39
C VAL A 55 2.73 1.89 15.29
N GLU A 56 4.04 2.10 15.22
CA GLU A 56 4.71 3.21 15.88
C GLU A 56 4.75 4.42 14.95
N GLN A 57 4.69 5.62 15.51
CA GLN A 57 4.88 6.86 14.79
C GLN A 57 6.32 6.94 14.28
N GLY A 58 6.47 7.36 13.02
CA GLY A 58 7.76 7.57 12.41
C GLY A 58 7.69 8.55 11.25
N GLU A 59 8.84 9.04 10.84
CA GLU A 59 8.97 9.79 9.60
C GLU A 59 8.84 8.84 8.42
N LEU A 60 8.09 9.28 7.41
CA LEU A 60 7.82 8.49 6.22
C LEU A 60 8.70 8.97 5.07
N ASP A 61 9.54 8.06 4.56
CA ASP A 61 10.30 8.25 3.32
C ASP A 61 9.71 7.33 2.25
N LEU A 62 8.60 7.76 1.64
CA LEU A 62 7.82 6.95 0.72
C LEU A 62 8.31 7.13 -0.71
N ASN A 63 9.08 6.16 -1.20
CA ASN A 63 9.43 6.09 -2.61
C ASN A 63 8.16 5.93 -3.47
N PRO A 64 7.92 6.83 -4.45
CA PRO A 64 6.79 6.74 -5.36
C PRO A 64 6.71 5.45 -6.17
N VAL A 65 7.84 4.78 -6.44
CA VAL A 65 7.86 3.46 -7.08
C VAL A 65 7.51 2.41 -6.03
N VAL A 66 6.21 2.21 -5.80
CA VAL A 66 5.71 1.33 -4.72
C VAL A 66 5.86 -0.15 -5.08
N TYR A 67 5.68 -0.49 -6.35
CA TYR A 67 5.79 -1.84 -6.85
C TYR A 67 6.12 -1.81 -8.34
N SER A 68 6.97 -2.73 -8.79
CA SER A 68 7.25 -2.96 -10.20
C SER A 68 7.35 -4.45 -10.49
N ASP A 69 6.93 -4.85 -11.68
CA ASP A 69 6.96 -6.25 -12.12
C ASP A 69 7.07 -6.36 -13.64
N ILE A 70 7.45 -7.54 -14.12
CA ILE A 70 7.42 -7.91 -15.53
C ILE A 70 6.48 -9.09 -15.69
N ILE A 71 5.35 -8.85 -16.35
CA ILE A 71 4.31 -9.84 -16.58
C ILE A 71 4.56 -10.46 -17.95
N GLU A 72 4.77 -11.78 -17.98
CA GLU A 72 4.90 -12.53 -19.22
C GLU A 72 3.53 -13.09 -19.64
N GLN A 73 3.05 -12.74 -20.84
CA GLN A 73 1.78 -13.23 -21.36
C GLN A 73 1.85 -13.47 -22.86
N ASN A 74 1.54 -14.69 -23.32
CA ASN A 74 1.46 -15.05 -24.74
C ASN A 74 2.69 -14.65 -25.59
N ASN A 75 3.88 -14.74 -25.00
CA ASN A 75 5.19 -14.29 -25.53
C ASN A 75 5.48 -12.80 -25.45
N ASP A 76 4.55 -11.97 -25.00
CA ASP A 76 4.80 -10.56 -24.71
C ASP A 76 5.29 -10.39 -23.26
N LYS A 77 6.13 -9.38 -23.07
CA LYS A 77 6.61 -8.95 -21.75
C LYS A 77 6.06 -7.56 -21.47
N VAL A 78 5.19 -7.45 -20.48
CA VAL A 78 4.55 -6.21 -20.07
C VAL A 78 5.18 -5.73 -18.76
N GLY A 79 5.83 -4.57 -18.79
CA GLY A 79 6.27 -3.91 -17.56
C GLY A 79 5.06 -3.36 -16.80
N TYR A 80 5.07 -3.47 -15.48
CA TYR A 80 4.06 -2.88 -14.59
C TYR A 80 4.76 -2.02 -13.54
N ILE A 81 4.30 -0.78 -13.35
CA ILE A 81 4.78 0.11 -12.29
C ILE A 81 3.57 0.70 -11.55
N LEU A 82 3.47 0.47 -10.25
CA LEU A 82 2.61 1.25 -9.36
C LEU A 82 3.36 2.49 -8.90
N TYR A 83 2.95 3.65 -9.41
CA TYR A 83 3.61 4.93 -9.16
C TYR A 83 2.68 5.87 -8.37
N ALA A 84 2.97 6.04 -7.08
CA ALA A 84 2.01 6.58 -6.11
C ALA A 84 2.08 8.10 -5.86
N SER A 85 3.06 8.82 -6.39
CA SER A 85 3.10 10.29 -6.27
C SER A 85 4.08 10.92 -7.25
N PHE A 86 3.78 12.10 -7.78
CA PHE A 86 4.71 12.89 -8.57
C PHE A 86 5.65 13.73 -7.69
N ASN A 87 6.58 13.06 -7.00
CA ASN A 87 7.61 13.68 -6.16
C ASN A 87 8.99 13.16 -6.55
N SER A 88 9.98 14.03 -6.76
CA SER A 88 11.35 13.63 -7.05
C SER A 88 12.12 13.17 -5.80
N GLY A 89 11.63 13.45 -4.61
CA GLY A 89 12.31 13.24 -3.34
C GLY A 89 13.46 14.21 -3.13
N GLU A 90 14.09 14.13 -1.97
CA GLU A 90 15.30 14.90 -1.68
C GLU A 90 16.42 14.55 -2.66
N SER A 91 17.05 15.57 -3.24
CA SER A 91 18.12 15.42 -4.23
C SER A 91 17.76 14.51 -5.43
N ALA A 92 16.48 14.49 -5.82
CA ALA A 92 15.96 13.70 -6.93
C ALA A 92 16.10 12.16 -6.79
N LYS A 93 16.32 11.64 -5.57
CA LYS A 93 16.53 10.21 -5.30
C LYS A 93 15.42 9.29 -5.83
N TYR A 94 14.19 9.77 -5.97
CA TYR A 94 13.08 8.98 -6.50
C TYR A 94 13.07 8.90 -8.02
N ASN A 95 13.66 9.88 -8.70
CA ASN A 95 13.91 9.78 -10.14
C ASN A 95 14.95 8.69 -10.39
N ASP A 96 16.02 8.63 -9.59
CA ASP A 96 17.03 7.57 -9.68
C ASP A 96 16.40 6.19 -9.47
N SER A 97 15.49 6.06 -8.50
CA SER A 97 14.74 4.81 -8.29
C SER A 97 13.89 4.42 -9.50
N LEU A 98 13.21 5.38 -10.12
CA LEU A 98 12.41 5.12 -11.31
C LEU A 98 13.29 4.72 -12.49
N ASP A 99 14.45 5.38 -12.65
CA ASP A 99 15.43 5.07 -13.68
C ASP A 99 15.97 3.64 -13.55
N VAL A 100 16.25 3.17 -12.33
CA VAL A 100 16.68 1.78 -12.09
C VAL A 100 15.63 0.78 -12.59
N VAL A 101 14.35 0.99 -12.25
CA VAL A 101 13.25 0.11 -12.69
C VAL A 101 13.08 0.13 -14.21
N LEU A 102 13.12 1.32 -14.82
CA LEU A 102 13.00 1.45 -16.27
C LEU A 102 14.20 0.83 -17.00
N GLN A 103 15.41 0.93 -16.45
CA GLN A 103 16.60 0.27 -16.99
C GLN A 103 16.49 -1.26 -16.92
N GLU A 104 16.01 -1.80 -15.80
CA GLU A 104 15.75 -3.23 -15.65
C GLU A 104 14.73 -3.71 -16.69
N MET A 105 13.58 -3.05 -16.78
CA MET A 105 12.54 -3.37 -17.77
C MET A 105 13.09 -3.33 -19.21
N LYS A 106 13.89 -2.32 -19.55
CA LYS A 106 14.56 -2.22 -20.84
C LYS A 106 15.50 -3.40 -21.09
N SER A 107 16.30 -3.80 -20.09
CA SER A 107 17.23 -4.93 -20.21
C SER A 107 16.52 -6.27 -20.41
N GLN A 108 15.31 -6.39 -19.87
CA GLN A 108 14.46 -7.59 -19.99
C GLN A 108 13.66 -7.64 -21.30
N GLY A 109 13.68 -6.55 -22.09
CA GLY A 109 13.07 -6.48 -23.40
C GLY A 109 11.54 -6.41 -23.36
N ILE A 110 10.97 -5.65 -22.42
CA ILE A 110 9.51 -5.41 -22.41
C ILE A 110 9.05 -4.76 -23.73
N SER A 111 7.87 -5.16 -24.21
CA SER A 111 7.23 -4.59 -25.40
C SER A 111 6.12 -3.60 -25.04
N GLU A 112 5.55 -3.73 -23.84
CA GLU A 112 4.47 -2.88 -23.34
C GLU A 112 4.74 -2.44 -21.91
N LEU A 113 4.11 -1.33 -21.49
CA LEU A 113 4.25 -0.77 -20.15
C LEU A 113 2.90 -0.28 -19.61
N ILE A 114 2.55 -0.75 -18.42
CA ILE A 114 1.42 -0.27 -17.62
C ILE A 114 1.97 0.59 -16.48
N ILE A 115 1.50 1.83 -16.40
CA ILE A 115 1.75 2.72 -15.27
C ILE A 115 0.44 2.86 -14.50
N ASP A 116 0.39 2.29 -13.31
CA ASP A 116 -0.76 2.39 -12.41
C ASP A 116 -0.63 3.65 -11.54
N LEU A 117 -1.52 4.60 -11.81
CA LEU A 117 -1.63 5.88 -11.12
C LEU A 117 -2.91 5.99 -10.27
N ARG A 118 -3.62 4.88 -10.01
CA ARG A 118 -4.95 4.93 -9.34
C ARG A 118 -4.93 5.55 -7.95
N TYR A 119 -3.78 5.59 -7.29
CA TYR A 119 -3.57 6.19 -5.98
C TYR A 119 -2.50 7.28 -6.01
N ASN A 120 -2.25 7.85 -7.20
CA ASN A 120 -1.35 8.98 -7.35
C ASN A 120 -2.12 10.26 -6.99
N GLU A 121 -1.76 10.84 -5.85
CA GLU A 121 -2.30 12.12 -5.34
C GLU A 121 -1.53 13.33 -5.89
#